data_AF-A0AA40E775-F1
#
_entry.id   AF-A0AA40E775-F1
#
_cell.length_a   1.000
_cell.length_b   1.000
_cell.length_c   1.000
_cell.angle_alpha   90.00
_cell.angle_beta   90.00
_cell.angle_gamma   90.00
#
_symmetry.space_group_name_H-M   'P 1'
#
loop_
_entity.id
_entity.type
_entity.pdbx_description
1 polymer ?
#
loop_
_entity_poly.entity_id
_entity_poly.type
_entity_poly.pdbx_seq_one_letter_code
_entity_poly.pdbx_strand_id
1 'polypeptide(L)'
;MTMLKDNHVWSRGSTTKAVKAAKAAGGFSLKIEVEVQNEEEADEAIATGADIVMLDNFTGAGVKVAARSLKEKWQGKKQFLLGVSGGLTVDNAESYICNGNYP
;
A
#
# COMPACT_ATOMS: atom_id res chain seq x y z
N MET A 1 -8.24 1.73 -13.05
CA MET A 1 -7.42 1.36 -11.87
C MET A 1 -7.35 -0.15 -11.83
N THR A 2 -6.20 -0.71 -11.49
CA THR A 2 -6.00 -2.16 -11.35
C THR A 2 -5.59 -2.45 -9.91
N MET A 3 -6.38 -3.26 -9.21
CA MET A 3 -6.11 -3.68 -7.84
C MET A 3 -5.46 -5.06 -7.83
N LEU A 4 -4.30 -5.17 -7.18
CA LEU A 4 -3.57 -6.40 -6.99
C LEU A 4 -3.75 -6.89 -5.55
N LYS A 5 -4.58 -7.93 -5.42
CA LYS A 5 -4.73 -8.70 -4.18
C LYS A 5 -3.57 -9.66 -3.92
N ASP A 6 -3.50 -10.17 -2.70
CA ASP A 6 -2.61 -11.25 -2.27
C ASP A 6 -2.54 -12.42 -3.28
N ASN A 7 -3.68 -12.89 -3.80
CA ASN A 7 -3.75 -13.99 -4.75
C ASN A 7 -3.08 -13.67 -6.10
N HIS A 8 -3.11 -12.42 -6.53
CA HIS A 8 -2.42 -11.98 -7.76
C HIS A 8 -0.91 -11.93 -7.54
N VAL A 9 -0.48 -11.45 -6.37
CA VAL A 9 0.93 -11.43 -5.96
C VAL A 9 1.47 -12.85 -5.87
N TRP A 10 0.73 -13.74 -5.20
CA TRP A 10 1.05 -15.17 -5.07
C TRP A 10 1.17 -15.86 -6.43
N SER A 11 0.20 -15.66 -7.33
CA SER A 11 0.22 -16.23 -8.68
C SER A 11 1.41 -15.77 -9.52
N ARG A 12 1.94 -14.58 -9.25
CA ARG A 12 3.12 -14.01 -9.93
C ARG A 12 4.44 -14.29 -9.20
N GLY A 13 4.37 -14.75 -7.95
CA GLY A 13 5.51 -15.11 -7.10
C GLY A 13 6.26 -13.94 -6.45
N SER A 14 5.87 -12.69 -6.71
CA SER A 14 6.33 -11.51 -5.94
C SER A 14 5.53 -10.25 -6.28
N THR A 15 5.55 -9.27 -5.37
CA THR A 15 4.91 -7.96 -5.55
C THR A 15 5.49 -7.24 -6.75
N THR A 16 6.82 -7.25 -6.90
CA THR A 16 7.51 -6.67 -8.07
C THR A 16 6.97 -7.23 -9.39
N LYS A 17 6.84 -8.56 -9.51
CA LYS A 17 6.37 -9.21 -10.73
C LYS A 17 4.92 -8.88 -11.03
N ALA A 18 4.07 -8.85 -10.00
CA ALA A 18 2.66 -8.51 -10.15
C ALA A 18 2.46 -7.07 -10.61
N VAL A 19 3.12 -6.10 -9.96
CA VAL A 19 3.02 -4.67 -10.31
C VAL A 19 3.53 -4.42 -11.73
N LYS A 20 4.69 -4.99 -12.10
CA LYS A 20 5.22 -4.85 -13.47
C LYS A 20 4.26 -5.40 -14.52
N ALA A 21 3.69 -6.58 -14.27
CA ALA A 21 2.72 -7.19 -15.18
C ALA A 21 1.45 -6.33 -15.31
N ALA A 22 0.95 -5.80 -14.21
CA ALA A 22 -0.23 -4.93 -14.21
C ALA A 22 0.01 -3.63 -14.99
N LYS A 23 1.19 -3.00 -14.81
CA LYS A 23 1.57 -1.81 -15.57
C LYS A 23 1.73 -2.10 -17.06
N ALA A 24 2.30 -3.24 -17.43
CA ALA A 24 2.45 -3.64 -18.82
C ALA A 24 1.08 -3.88 -19.50
N ALA A 25 0.11 -4.45 -18.77
CA ALA A 25 -1.23 -4.70 -19.29
C ALA A 25 -2.10 -3.44 -19.35
N GLY A 26 -1.99 -2.56 -18.34
CA GLY A 26 -2.84 -1.38 -18.19
C GLY A 26 -2.35 -0.11 -18.87
N GLY A 27 -1.04 -0.02 -19.16
CA GLY A 27 -0.42 1.22 -19.63
C GLY A 27 -0.38 2.31 -18.55
N PHE A 28 -0.03 3.54 -18.95
CA PHE A 28 0.20 4.66 -18.03
C PHE A 28 -1.09 5.31 -17.48
N SER A 29 -2.24 5.00 -18.07
CA SER A 29 -3.52 5.63 -17.72
C SER A 29 -4.20 4.99 -16.50
N LEU A 30 -3.76 3.80 -16.07
CA LEU A 30 -4.34 3.09 -14.94
C LEU A 30 -3.44 3.22 -13.71
N LYS A 31 -4.01 3.71 -12.61
CA LYS A 31 -3.39 3.56 -11.28
C LYS A 31 -3.32 2.10 -10.88
N ILE A 32 -2.23 1.72 -10.23
CA ILE A 32 -2.01 0.41 -9.62
C ILE A 32 -2.14 0.52 -8.11
N GLU A 33 -3.05 -0.27 -7.57
CA GLU A 33 -3.25 -0.46 -6.13
C GLU A 33 -2.79 -1.88 -5.74
N VAL A 34 -2.12 -2.02 -4.60
CA VAL A 34 -1.60 -3.31 -4.13
C VAL A 34 -1.95 -3.52 -2.66
N GLU A 35 -2.56 -4.66 -2.35
CA GLU A 35 -2.71 -5.16 -0.98
C GLU A 35 -1.38 -5.71 -0.48
N VAL A 36 -0.96 -5.26 0.70
CA VAL A 36 0.27 -5.69 1.35
C VAL A 36 0.00 -6.06 2.80
N GLN A 37 0.74 -7.06 3.30
CA GLN A 37 0.54 -7.60 4.65
C GLN A 37 1.57 -7.08 5.66
N ASN A 38 2.64 -6.43 5.20
CA ASN A 38 3.72 -5.91 6.02
C ASN A 38 4.38 -4.68 5.34
N GLU A 39 5.25 -3.99 6.08
CA GLU A 39 5.89 -2.76 5.60
C GLU A 39 6.94 -3.04 4.51
N GLU A 40 7.58 -4.21 4.54
CA GLU A 40 8.56 -4.62 3.54
C GLU A 40 7.90 -4.77 2.15
N GLU A 41 6.73 -5.40 2.08
CA GLU A 41 5.92 -5.49 0.87
C GLU A 41 5.41 -4.12 0.41
N ALA A 42 5.02 -3.25 1.35
CA ALA A 42 4.63 -1.88 1.06
C ALA A 42 5.77 -1.11 0.37
N ASP A 43 6.98 -1.23 0.91
CA ASP A 43 8.18 -0.63 0.34
C ASP A 43 8.49 -1.17 -1.06
N GLU A 44 8.40 -2.49 -1.25
CA GLU A 44 8.59 -3.14 -2.56
C GLU A 44 7.56 -2.65 -3.59
N ALA A 45 6.29 -2.52 -3.19
CA ALA A 45 5.22 -2.03 -4.05
C ALA A 45 5.47 -0.58 -4.50
N ILE A 46 5.85 0.29 -3.56
CA ILE A 46 6.17 1.70 -3.85
C ILE A 46 7.37 1.76 -4.80
N ALA A 47 8.44 1.04 -4.51
CA ALA A 47 9.64 1.00 -5.36
C ALA A 47 9.33 0.53 -6.79
N THR A 48 8.42 -0.44 -6.95
CA THR A 48 8.13 -1.02 -8.25
C THR A 48 7.24 -0.13 -9.12
N GLY A 49 6.44 0.74 -8.53
CA GLY A 49 5.54 1.57 -9.34
C GLY A 49 4.11 1.67 -8.87
N ALA A 50 3.73 1.08 -7.74
CA ALA A 50 2.38 1.22 -7.21
C ALA A 50 2.06 2.70 -6.94
N ASP A 51 0.81 3.08 -7.19
CA ASP A 51 0.28 4.42 -6.94
C ASP A 51 -0.44 4.47 -5.58
N ILE A 52 -1.02 3.33 -5.17
CA ILE A 52 -1.75 3.15 -3.93
C ILE A 52 -1.22 1.86 -3.27
N VAL A 53 -0.93 1.94 -1.99
CA VAL A 53 -0.58 0.78 -1.16
C VAL A 53 -1.64 0.63 -0.08
N MET A 54 -2.33 -0.51 -0.08
CA MET A 54 -3.38 -0.82 0.88
C MET A 54 -2.83 -1.75 1.96
N LEU A 55 -2.71 -1.22 3.18
CA LEU A 55 -2.28 -1.95 4.37
C LEU A 55 -3.44 -2.85 4.84
N ASP A 56 -3.40 -4.13 4.49
CA ASP A 56 -4.51 -5.05 4.76
C ASP A 56 -4.35 -5.74 6.12
N ASN A 57 -5.40 -5.69 6.95
CA ASN A 57 -5.45 -6.28 8.29
C ASN A 57 -4.36 -5.81 9.26
N PHE A 58 -3.81 -4.60 9.07
CA PHE A 58 -2.95 -3.97 10.06
C PHE A 58 -3.76 -3.60 11.30
N THR A 59 -3.09 -3.45 12.44
CA THR A 59 -3.70 -2.82 13.64
C THR A 59 -3.65 -1.30 13.50
N GLY A 60 -4.50 -0.56 14.22
CA GLY A 60 -4.47 0.92 14.20
C GLY A 60 -3.10 1.51 14.58
N ALA A 61 -2.40 0.89 15.53
CA ALA A 61 -1.03 1.27 15.87
C ALA A 61 -0.04 0.91 14.74
N GLY A 62 -0.18 -0.28 14.13
CA GLY A 62 0.63 -0.72 13.01
C GLY A 62 0.52 0.19 11.80
N VAL A 63 -0.71 0.62 11.44
CA VAL A 63 -0.93 1.60 10.36
C VAL A 63 -0.19 2.89 10.62
N LYS A 64 -0.24 3.44 11.84
CA LYS A 64 0.47 4.69 12.17
C LYS A 64 1.98 4.56 12.05
N VAL A 65 2.54 3.45 12.48
CA VAL A 65 3.98 3.17 12.38
C VAL A 65 4.39 3.03 10.91
N ALA A 66 3.70 2.17 10.15
CA ALA A 66 3.99 1.93 8.74
C ALA A 66 3.80 3.20 7.91
N ALA A 67 2.70 3.93 8.11
CA ALA A 67 2.43 5.17 7.39
C ALA A 67 3.51 6.23 7.63
N ARG A 68 4.00 6.39 8.86
CA ARG A 68 5.11 7.28 9.18
C ARG A 68 6.38 6.85 8.46
N SER A 69 6.79 5.61 8.67
CA SER A 69 8.04 5.06 8.14
C SER A 69 8.09 5.16 6.61
N LEU A 70 7.00 4.76 5.94
CA LEU A 70 6.89 4.85 4.48
C LEU A 70 6.91 6.30 3.98
N LYS A 71 6.22 7.23 4.65
CA LYS A 71 6.21 8.64 4.24
C LYS A 71 7.57 9.31 4.43
N GLU A 72 8.27 9.05 5.53
CA GLU A 72 9.64 9.53 5.78
C GLU A 72 10.62 8.95 4.75
N LYS A 73 10.59 7.62 4.56
CA LYS A 73 11.51 6.92 3.65
C LYS A 73 11.39 7.38 2.19
N TRP A 74 10.17 7.66 1.74
CA TRP A 74 9.86 8.02 0.35
C TRP A 74 9.67 9.51 0.10
N GLN A 75 9.90 10.36 1.12
CA GLN A 75 9.81 11.81 1.01
C GLN A 75 10.68 12.33 -0.13
N GLY A 76 10.09 13.10 -1.05
CA GLY A 76 10.77 13.66 -2.22
C GLY A 76 11.20 12.66 -3.30
N LYS A 77 11.04 11.35 -3.07
CA LYS A 77 11.43 10.29 -4.03
C LYS A 77 10.25 9.87 -4.90
N LYS A 78 9.09 9.65 -4.28
CA LYS A 78 7.89 9.18 -4.99
C LYS A 78 6.60 9.57 -4.26
N GLN A 79 5.60 9.94 -5.04
CA GLN A 79 4.23 10.17 -4.58
C GLN A 79 3.45 8.85 -4.59
N PHE A 80 2.73 8.56 -3.52
CA PHE A 80 1.85 7.40 -3.38
C PHE A 80 0.77 7.67 -2.32
N LEU A 81 -0.35 6.98 -2.44
CA LEU A 81 -1.43 6.97 -1.45
C LEU A 81 -1.31 5.74 -0.55
N LEU A 82 -1.76 5.89 0.70
CA LEU A 82 -1.92 4.79 1.64
C LEU A 82 -3.41 4.55 1.87
N GLY A 83 -3.81 3.28 1.79
CA GLY A 83 -5.12 2.79 2.17
C GLY A 83 -5.01 1.87 3.38
N VAL A 84 -6.13 1.67 4.07
CA VAL A 84 -6.28 0.72 5.18
C VAL A 84 -7.50 -0.14 4.88
N SER A 85 -7.36 -1.45 5.08
CA SER A 85 -8.42 -2.44 4.90
C SER A 85 -8.42 -3.45 6.05
N GLY A 86 -9.53 -4.17 6.20
CA GLY A 86 -9.66 -5.28 7.14
C GLY A 86 -10.22 -4.86 8.50
N GLY A 87 -11.34 -5.47 8.90
CA GLY A 87 -11.87 -5.37 10.27
C GLY A 87 -12.27 -3.97 10.76
N LEU A 88 -12.40 -2.98 9.87
CA LEU A 88 -12.81 -1.62 10.23
C LEU A 88 -14.28 -1.58 10.63
N THR A 89 -14.56 -0.99 11.79
CA THR A 89 -15.89 -0.72 12.33
C THR A 89 -15.98 0.75 12.75
N VAL A 90 -17.20 1.25 12.97
CA VAL A 90 -17.40 2.61 13.48
C VAL A 90 -16.68 2.84 14.81
N ASP A 91 -16.65 1.81 15.67
CA ASP A 91 -16.04 1.87 17.00
C ASP A 91 -14.51 1.89 16.98
N ASN A 92 -13.86 1.32 15.95
CA ASN A 92 -12.40 1.22 15.90
C ASN A 92 -11.73 2.16 14.87
N ALA A 93 -12.51 2.79 13.98
CA ALA A 93 -12.01 3.59 12.87
C ALA A 93 -11.06 4.72 13.32
N GLU A 94 -11.33 5.37 14.45
CA GLU A 94 -10.51 6.45 14.99
C GLU A 94 -9.05 6.03 15.23
N SER A 95 -8.83 4.76 15.63
CA SER A 95 -7.48 4.24 15.88
C SER A 95 -6.61 4.17 14.63
N TYR A 96 -7.23 4.12 13.45
CA TYR A 96 -6.57 4.03 12.13
C TYR A 96 -6.33 5.38 11.47
N ILE A 97 -6.90 6.47 12.01
CA ILE A 97 -6.72 7.81 11.42
C ILE A 97 -5.28 8.29 11.64
N CYS A 98 -4.62 8.65 10.54
CA CYS A 98 -3.31 9.29 10.53
C CYS A 98 -3.47 10.77 10.15
N ASN A 99 -3.49 11.67 11.13
CA ASN A 99 -3.77 13.10 10.93
C ASN A 99 -2.61 13.91 10.30
N GLY A 100 -1.58 13.27 9.72
CA GLY A 100 -0.43 13.96 9.11
C GLY A 100 0.45 14.78 10.07
N ASN A 101 0.01 14.97 11.32
CA ASN A 101 0.80 15.56 12.41
C ASN A 101 1.78 14.51 12.94
N TYR A 102 2.84 14.29 12.19
CA TYR A 102 4.09 13.80 12.76
C TYR A 102 4.75 14.97 13.51
N PRO A 103 5.40 14.74 14.67
CA PRO A 103 6.13 15.81 15.36
C PRO A 103 7.15 16.50 14.45
#